data_AF-A0AA39XKE8-F1
#
_entry.id   AF-A0AA39XKE8-F1
#
_cell.length_a   1.000
_cell.length_b   1.000
_cell.length_c   1.000
_cell.angle_alpha   90.00
_cell.angle_beta   90.00
_cell.angle_gamma   90.00
#
_symmetry.space_group_name_H-M   'P 1'
#
loop_
_entity.id
_entity.type
_entity.pdbx_description
1 polymer ?
#
loop_
_entity_poly.entity_id
_entity_poly.type
_entity_poly.pdbx_seq_one_letter_code
_entity_poly.pdbx_strand_id
1 'polypeptide(L)'
;MQTTSAYLLPQFKYVPYLPRVSFDSVEALVKGYLLPEKLHAMHDGLSPIHKDRLLRKPAYQSLLYGVRDVKDVLVLICGHGGRDQRCGIYGPLLRDEFEARLPEMGVDVLTGPVEIEEAPPNSLPITSANADAAASGGGWSSSARVGLISHIGGHKFAGNVIIYLPPHQKTGEGAPHPLAGHGIWYGRVEPKHVEGIVSETILKGNVISELFRGGIKQDGEILRL
;
A
#
# COMPACT_ATOMS: atom_id res chain seq x y z
N MET A 1 3.87 -13.70 -21.66
CA MET A 1 2.75 -12.72 -21.75
C MET A 1 3.14 -11.49 -20.97
N GLN A 2 2.86 -10.28 -21.47
CA GLN A 2 3.10 -9.05 -20.72
C GLN A 2 1.98 -8.83 -19.70
N THR A 3 2.27 -9.08 -18.43
CA THR A 3 1.38 -8.77 -17.31
C THR A 3 1.77 -7.44 -16.67
N THR A 4 0.87 -6.90 -15.87
CA THR A 4 1.13 -5.80 -14.93
C THR A 4 0.77 -6.29 -13.54
N SER A 5 1.45 -5.80 -12.50
CA SER A 5 1.05 -6.04 -11.12
C SER A 5 0.46 -4.76 -10.51
N ALA A 6 -0.34 -4.91 -9.46
CA ALA A 6 -0.98 -3.79 -8.78
C ALA A 6 -0.95 -3.98 -7.27
N TYR A 7 -0.63 -2.91 -6.55
CA TYR A 7 -0.92 -2.79 -5.12
C TYR A 7 -2.29 -2.14 -4.93
N LEU A 8 -3.12 -2.74 -4.08
CA LEU A 8 -4.45 -2.25 -3.73
C LEU A 8 -4.41 -1.76 -2.29
N LEU A 9 -4.47 -0.45 -2.13
CA LEU A 9 -4.36 0.26 -0.87
C LEU A 9 -5.65 1.08 -0.67
N PRO A 10 -6.20 1.16 0.56
CA PRO A 10 -5.61 0.70 1.83
C PRO A 10 -5.93 -0.76 2.18
N GLN A 11 -6.36 -1.61 1.25
CA GLN A 11 -6.70 -3.01 1.54
C GLN A 11 -5.49 -3.92 1.78
N PHE A 12 -4.28 -3.43 1.49
CA PHE A 12 -3.02 -4.17 1.58
C PHE A 12 -3.02 -5.47 0.77
N LYS A 13 -3.54 -5.43 -0.46
CA LYS A 13 -3.47 -6.56 -1.39
C LYS A 13 -2.48 -6.29 -2.51
N TYR A 14 -1.74 -7.32 -2.92
CA TYR A 14 -0.90 -7.32 -4.11
C TYR A 14 -1.48 -8.28 -5.14
N VAL A 15 -1.79 -7.76 -6.32
CA VAL A 15 -2.24 -8.52 -7.49
C VAL A 15 -1.03 -8.69 -8.41
N PRO A 16 -0.43 -9.89 -8.48
CA PRO A 16 0.81 -10.09 -9.23
C PRO A 16 0.63 -10.12 -10.75
N TYR A 17 -0.52 -10.63 -11.20
CA TYR A 17 -0.75 -10.92 -12.62
C TYR A 17 -2.06 -10.28 -13.09
N LEU A 18 -1.94 -9.18 -13.83
CA LEU A 18 -3.01 -8.58 -14.62
C LEU A 18 -2.63 -8.69 -16.11
N PRO A 19 -3.08 -9.74 -16.80
CA PRO A 19 -2.88 -9.88 -18.24
C PRO A 19 -3.50 -8.71 -19.01
N ARG A 20 -2.69 -8.05 -19.84
CA ARG A 20 -3.14 -6.90 -20.66
C ARG A 20 -3.98 -7.29 -21.89
N VAL A 21 -4.14 -8.59 -22.12
CA VAL A 21 -4.82 -9.15 -23.30
C VAL A 21 -6.22 -9.67 -23.02
N SER A 22 -6.65 -9.74 -21.74
CA SER A 22 -7.98 -10.20 -21.34
C SER A 22 -8.71 -9.09 -20.58
N PHE A 23 -9.94 -8.81 -21.01
CA PHE A 23 -10.82 -7.88 -20.31
C PHE A 23 -11.32 -8.48 -18.98
N ASP A 24 -11.37 -9.81 -18.86
CA ASP A 24 -11.91 -10.52 -17.69
C ASP A 24 -11.09 -10.25 -16.43
N SER A 25 -9.76 -10.18 -16.54
CA SER A 25 -8.91 -9.86 -15.38
C SER A 25 -9.09 -8.40 -14.93
N VAL A 26 -9.29 -7.47 -15.87
CA VAL A 26 -9.57 -6.07 -15.54
C VAL A 26 -10.97 -5.93 -14.94
N GLU A 27 -11.96 -6.63 -15.49
CA GLU A 27 -13.31 -6.67 -14.96
C GLU A 27 -13.35 -7.28 -13.55
N ALA A 28 -12.61 -8.37 -13.34
CA ALA A 28 -12.46 -9.00 -12.03
C ALA A 28 -11.80 -8.06 -11.02
N LEU A 29 -10.79 -7.29 -11.41
CA LEU A 29 -10.18 -6.27 -10.57
C LEU A 29 -11.19 -5.18 -10.19
N VAL A 30 -11.90 -4.64 -11.17
CA VAL A 30 -12.88 -3.57 -10.95
C VAL A 30 -14.01 -4.05 -10.05
N LYS A 31 -14.66 -5.16 -10.41
CA LYS A 31 -15.82 -5.68 -9.67
C LYS A 31 -15.44 -6.30 -8.33
N GLY A 32 -14.29 -6.97 -8.24
CA GLY A 32 -13.83 -7.63 -7.03
C GLY A 32 -13.27 -6.66 -5.98
N TYR A 33 -12.59 -5.59 -6.40
CA TYR A 33 -11.82 -4.75 -5.48
C TYR A 33 -12.11 -3.25 -5.58
N LEU A 34 -12.26 -2.68 -6.78
CA LEU A 34 -12.28 -1.22 -6.94
C LEU A 34 -13.66 -0.57 -6.75
N LEU A 35 -14.74 -1.26 -7.11
CA LEU A 35 -16.08 -0.75 -6.85
C LEU A 35 -16.32 -0.61 -5.33
N PRO A 36 -17.15 0.36 -4.91
CA PRO A 36 -17.46 0.57 -3.50
C PRO A 36 -18.36 -0.57 -2.96
N GLU A 37 -18.30 -0.77 -1.65
CA GLU A 37 -19.22 -1.69 -0.93
C GLU A 37 -20.57 -1.03 -0.64
N LYS A 38 -20.59 0.29 -0.56
CA LYS A 38 -21.79 1.10 -0.30
C LYS A 38 -21.83 2.29 -1.23
N LEU A 39 -22.99 2.54 -1.85
CA LEU A 39 -23.19 3.69 -2.72
C LEU A 39 -23.39 4.97 -1.90
N HIS A 40 -22.91 6.09 -2.45
CA HIS A 40 -23.21 7.42 -1.95
C HIS A 40 -24.68 7.79 -2.20
N ALA A 41 -25.31 8.58 -1.31
CA ALA A 41 -26.73 8.97 -1.40
C ALA A 41 -27.13 9.66 -2.73
N MET A 42 -26.17 10.26 -3.43
CA MET A 42 -26.41 10.79 -4.79
C MET A 42 -26.89 9.74 -5.80
N HIS A 43 -26.71 8.45 -5.52
CA HIS A 43 -27.16 7.35 -6.36
C HIS A 43 -28.57 6.86 -6.02
N ASP A 44 -29.27 7.48 -5.06
CA ASP A 44 -30.56 6.99 -4.58
C ASP A 44 -31.63 6.96 -5.67
N GLY A 45 -31.56 7.88 -6.64
CA GLY A 45 -32.46 7.93 -7.80
C GLY A 45 -32.23 6.84 -8.86
N LEU A 46 -31.18 6.02 -8.74
CA LEU A 46 -30.91 4.94 -9.70
C LEU A 46 -31.83 3.73 -9.47
N SER A 47 -32.16 3.04 -10.57
CA SER A 47 -32.87 1.75 -10.50
C SER A 47 -32.02 0.69 -9.77
N PRO A 48 -32.64 -0.36 -9.21
CA PRO A 48 -31.91 -1.43 -8.53
C PRO A 48 -30.81 -2.07 -9.38
N ILE A 49 -31.07 -2.27 -10.68
CA ILE A 49 -30.11 -2.86 -11.62
C ILE A 49 -28.87 -1.96 -11.80
N HIS A 50 -29.08 -0.64 -11.90
CA HIS A 50 -27.96 0.29 -12.00
C HIS A 50 -27.16 0.36 -10.71
N LYS A 51 -27.82 0.29 -9.55
CA LYS A 51 -27.15 0.23 -8.24
C LYS A 51 -26.28 -1.02 -8.11
N ASP A 52 -26.81 -2.20 -8.47
CA ASP A 52 -26.06 -3.47 -8.43
C ASP A 52 -24.79 -3.45 -9.30
N ARG A 53 -24.84 -2.80 -10.46
CA ARG A 53 -23.68 -2.67 -11.36
C ARG A 53 -22.55 -1.79 -10.79
N LEU A 54 -22.85 -0.92 -9.84
CA LEU A 54 -21.90 0.01 -9.23
C LEU A 54 -21.33 -0.51 -7.90
N LEU A 55 -21.75 -1.68 -7.45
CA LEU A 55 -21.31 -2.28 -6.19
C LEU A 55 -20.25 -3.35 -6.41
N ARG A 56 -19.34 -3.46 -5.44
CA ARG A 56 -18.35 -4.53 -5.35
C ARG A 56 -19.03 -5.90 -5.27
N LYS A 57 -18.46 -6.88 -5.96
CA LYS A 57 -18.93 -8.26 -6.01
C LYS A 57 -17.80 -9.20 -5.58
N PRO A 58 -17.75 -9.64 -4.31
CA PRO A 58 -16.67 -10.49 -3.78
C PRO A 58 -16.40 -11.75 -4.60
N ALA A 59 -17.41 -12.32 -5.26
CA ALA A 59 -17.27 -13.46 -6.16
C ALA A 59 -16.28 -13.25 -7.32
N TYR A 60 -15.99 -12.00 -7.70
CA TYR A 60 -14.99 -11.69 -8.72
C TYR A 60 -13.54 -11.69 -8.19
N GLN A 61 -13.34 -11.63 -6.87
CA GLN A 61 -12.00 -11.60 -6.28
C GLN A 61 -11.21 -12.89 -6.55
N SER A 62 -11.89 -14.03 -6.51
CA SER A 62 -11.29 -15.35 -6.77
C SER A 62 -10.91 -15.57 -8.24
N LEU A 63 -11.33 -14.69 -9.15
CA LEU A 63 -10.95 -14.73 -10.56
C LEU A 63 -9.54 -14.16 -10.80
N LEU A 64 -8.97 -13.44 -9.82
CA LEU A 64 -7.59 -12.97 -9.89
C LEU A 64 -6.66 -13.98 -9.25
N TYR A 65 -5.73 -14.51 -10.06
CA TYR A 65 -4.75 -15.49 -9.61
C TYR A 65 -3.62 -14.84 -8.80
N GLY A 66 -3.25 -15.49 -7.68
CA GLY A 66 -2.07 -15.16 -6.89
C GLY A 66 -2.17 -13.91 -6.02
N VAL A 67 -3.38 -13.34 -5.85
CA VAL A 67 -3.60 -12.20 -4.95
C VAL A 67 -3.16 -12.57 -3.54
N ARG A 68 -2.41 -11.68 -2.88
CA ARG A 68 -1.82 -11.91 -1.56
C ARG A 68 -1.82 -10.64 -0.72
N ASP A 69 -1.62 -10.79 0.58
CA ASP A 69 -1.41 -9.67 1.47
C ASP A 69 -0.02 -9.05 1.27
N VAL A 70 0.02 -7.72 1.34
CA VAL A 70 1.25 -6.93 1.38
C VAL A 70 1.88 -7.12 2.75
N LYS A 71 3.15 -7.53 2.78
CA LYS A 71 3.92 -7.78 4.00
C LYS A 71 5.00 -6.74 4.26
N ASP A 72 5.38 -5.99 3.23
CA ASP A 72 6.42 -4.96 3.30
C ASP A 72 5.81 -3.59 3.61
N VAL A 73 6.52 -2.75 4.34
CA VAL A 73 6.20 -1.31 4.44
C VAL A 73 6.37 -0.68 3.06
N LEU A 74 5.39 0.09 2.60
CA LEU A 74 5.51 0.82 1.33
C LEU A 74 5.72 2.31 1.61
N VAL A 75 6.87 2.84 1.18
CA VAL A 75 7.18 4.28 1.21
C VAL A 75 7.03 4.83 -0.21
N LEU A 76 5.95 5.55 -0.45
CA LEU A 76 5.59 6.08 -1.77
C LEU A 76 5.82 7.59 -1.83
N ILE A 77 6.72 8.02 -2.70
CA ILE A 77 7.24 9.39 -2.75
C ILE A 77 6.83 10.04 -4.06
N CYS A 78 6.18 11.19 -4.00
CA CYS A 78 5.80 11.95 -5.19
C CYS A 78 7.06 12.43 -5.94
N GLY A 79 7.28 11.92 -7.16
CA GLY A 79 8.46 12.22 -7.98
C GLY A 79 8.16 12.92 -9.31
N HIS A 80 6.95 13.47 -9.50
CA HIS A 80 6.58 14.09 -10.77
C HIS A 80 7.33 15.41 -11.01
N GLY A 81 7.71 15.70 -12.26
CA GLY A 81 8.30 17.01 -12.62
C GLY A 81 7.29 18.01 -13.18
N GLY A 82 6.28 17.54 -13.93
CA GLY A 82 5.44 18.43 -14.76
C GLY A 82 4.63 19.49 -13.99
N ARG A 83 3.77 19.07 -13.06
CA ARG A 83 2.85 19.98 -12.34
C ARG A 83 3.51 20.81 -11.23
N ASP A 84 4.57 20.28 -10.63
CA ASP A 84 5.38 20.96 -9.61
C ASP A 84 6.80 20.38 -9.72
N GLN A 85 7.72 21.15 -10.28
CA GLN A 85 9.11 20.72 -10.52
C GLN A 85 9.84 20.37 -9.22
N ARG A 86 9.41 20.93 -8.07
CA ARG A 86 10.02 20.62 -6.78
C ARG A 86 9.84 19.14 -6.42
N CYS A 87 8.74 18.49 -6.80
CA CYS A 87 8.59 17.05 -6.57
C CYS A 87 9.57 16.21 -7.40
N GLY A 88 9.88 16.63 -8.63
CA GLY A 88 10.88 15.99 -9.47
C GLY A 88 12.30 16.11 -8.90
N ILE A 89 12.57 17.21 -8.18
CA ILE A 89 13.84 17.44 -7.48
C ILE A 89 13.89 16.66 -6.16
N TYR A 90 12.86 16.79 -5.33
CA TYR A 90 12.82 16.19 -3.99
C TYR A 90 12.62 14.67 -4.01
N GLY A 91 11.88 14.13 -4.97
CA GLY A 91 11.52 12.71 -5.03
C GLY A 91 12.73 11.79 -4.93
N PRO A 92 13.73 11.90 -5.83
CA PRO A 92 14.96 11.11 -5.77
C PRO A 92 15.74 11.32 -4.48
N LEU A 93 15.89 12.57 -4.00
CA LEU A 93 16.61 12.87 -2.76
C LEU A 93 15.98 12.20 -1.54
N LEU A 94 14.65 12.21 -1.46
CA LEU A 94 13.92 11.56 -0.38
C LEU A 94 14.03 10.03 -0.50
N ARG A 95 13.91 9.48 -1.70
CA ARG A 95 14.08 8.03 -1.92
C ARG A 95 15.45 7.58 -1.42
N ASP A 96 16.51 8.23 -1.88
CA ASP A 96 17.89 7.85 -1.56
C ASP A 96 18.13 7.94 -0.03
N GLU A 97 17.59 8.97 0.64
CA GLU A 97 17.67 9.08 2.09
C GLU A 97 16.87 7.98 2.82
N PHE A 98 15.66 7.63 2.35
CA PHE A 98 14.91 6.50 2.92
C PHE A 98 15.65 5.17 2.74
N GLU A 99 16.20 4.92 1.55
CA GLU A 99 16.97 3.72 1.25
C GLU A 99 18.25 3.62 2.09
N ALA A 100 18.83 4.76 2.51
CA ALA A 100 19.98 4.79 3.42
C ALA A 100 19.58 4.56 4.89
N ARG A 101 18.51 5.19 5.38
CA ARG A 101 18.14 5.14 6.81
C ARG A 101 17.41 3.88 7.23
N LEU A 102 16.61 3.29 6.35
CA LEU A 102 15.85 2.07 6.69
C LEU A 102 16.77 0.92 7.13
N PRO A 103 17.85 0.55 6.40
CA PRO A 103 18.75 -0.52 6.81
C PRO A 103 19.56 -0.19 8.07
N GLU A 104 19.99 1.08 8.25
CA GLU A 104 20.68 1.53 9.47
C GLU A 104 19.83 1.30 10.74
N MET A 105 18.50 1.25 10.58
CA MET A 105 17.54 1.05 11.66
C MET A 105 16.89 -0.34 11.66
N GLY A 106 17.48 -1.31 10.94
CA GLY A 106 17.05 -2.70 10.95
C GLY A 106 15.83 -3.02 10.08
N VAL A 107 15.52 -2.18 9.09
CA VAL A 107 14.48 -2.44 8.09
C VAL A 107 15.11 -2.71 6.73
N ASP A 108 14.94 -3.92 6.22
CA ASP A 108 15.53 -4.34 4.95
C ASP A 108 14.85 -3.64 3.77
N VAL A 109 15.62 -3.09 2.83
CA VAL A 109 15.08 -2.43 1.64
C VAL A 109 15.05 -3.40 0.45
N LEU A 110 13.85 -3.67 -0.06
CA LEU A 110 13.63 -4.56 -1.20
C LEU A 110 13.51 -3.77 -2.51
N THR A 111 14.46 -3.96 -3.42
CA THR A 111 14.54 -3.23 -4.71
C THR A 111 14.09 -4.04 -5.93
N GLY A 112 13.99 -5.37 -5.79
CA GLY A 112 13.58 -6.28 -6.85
C GLY A 112 12.05 -6.39 -7.00
N PRO A 113 11.57 -7.10 -8.05
CA PRO A 113 10.16 -7.45 -8.16
C PRO A 113 9.69 -8.24 -6.94
N VAL A 114 8.37 -8.23 -6.68
CA VAL A 114 7.80 -9.12 -5.66
C VAL A 114 7.91 -10.55 -6.17
N GLU A 115 8.68 -11.37 -5.46
CA GLU A 115 8.80 -12.79 -5.78
C GLU A 115 7.51 -13.53 -5.40
N ILE A 116 7.09 -14.40 -6.30
CA ILE A 116 5.86 -15.18 -6.17
C ILE A 116 6.28 -16.63 -6.11
N GLU A 117 6.26 -17.19 -4.89
CA GLU A 117 6.30 -18.63 -4.73
C GLU A 117 5.10 -19.21 -5.50
N GLU A 118 5.36 -19.92 -6.59
CA GLU A 118 4.33 -20.62 -7.34
C GLU A 118 3.83 -21.78 -6.48
N ALA A 119 2.58 -21.69 -6.03
CA ALA A 119 1.93 -22.83 -5.40
C ALA A 119 1.83 -23.95 -6.45
N PRO A 120 2.18 -25.21 -6.12
CA PRO A 120 2.17 -26.30 -7.09
C PRO A 120 0.79 -26.44 -7.75
N PRO A 121 0.73 -26.88 -9.03
CA PRO A 121 -0.45 -26.81 -9.90
C PRO A 121 -1.71 -27.52 -9.40
N ASN A 122 -1.63 -28.30 -8.31
CA ASN A 122 -2.75 -28.99 -7.66
C ASN A 122 -3.16 -28.41 -6.30
N SER A 123 -2.75 -27.19 -5.97
CA SER A 123 -3.24 -26.50 -4.78
C SER A 123 -4.66 -25.95 -5.05
N LEU A 124 -5.65 -26.51 -4.36
CA LEU A 124 -6.99 -25.94 -4.24
C LEU A 124 -6.88 -24.48 -3.77
N PRO A 125 -7.84 -23.59 -4.12
CA PRO A 125 -7.82 -22.21 -3.66
C PRO A 125 -7.71 -22.21 -2.13
N ILE A 126 -6.58 -21.71 -1.64
CA ILE A 126 -6.30 -21.61 -0.21
C ILE A 126 -7.36 -20.66 0.34
N THR A 127 -8.36 -21.23 1.03
CA THR A 127 -9.22 -20.47 1.91
C THR A 127 -8.32 -19.88 2.98
N SER A 128 -8.46 -18.58 3.22
CA SER A 128 -7.59 -17.71 4.01
C SER A 128 -7.59 -18.01 5.52
N ALA A 129 -7.76 -19.27 5.93
CA ALA A 129 -7.95 -19.65 7.32
C ALA A 129 -6.70 -20.25 7.99
N ASN A 130 -5.66 -20.68 7.26
CA ASN A 130 -4.54 -21.43 7.84
C ASN A 130 -3.17 -21.08 7.23
N ALA A 131 -2.74 -19.81 7.33
CA ALA A 131 -1.38 -19.38 6.93
C ALA A 131 -0.52 -18.87 8.10
N ASP A 132 -0.95 -19.05 9.35
CA ASP A 132 -0.30 -18.49 10.53
C ASP A 132 0.61 -19.47 11.30
N ALA A 133 0.92 -20.63 10.72
CA ALA A 133 1.66 -21.69 11.42
C ALA A 133 2.93 -22.15 10.68
N ALA A 134 3.81 -21.22 10.30
CA ALA A 134 5.19 -21.55 9.91
C ALA A 134 6.12 -20.33 9.93
N ALA A 135 6.44 -19.80 11.11
CA ALA A 135 7.59 -18.90 11.29
C ALA A 135 8.15 -19.04 12.71
N SER A 136 8.65 -20.23 13.03
CA SER A 136 9.45 -20.48 14.22
C SER A 136 10.93 -20.41 13.87
N GLY A 137 11.61 -19.33 14.27
CA GLY A 137 13.07 -19.23 14.30
C GLY A 137 13.67 -18.17 13.37
N GLY A 138 13.89 -16.97 13.90
CA GLY A 138 14.58 -15.87 13.22
C GLY A 138 14.14 -14.54 13.83
N GLY A 139 15.09 -13.63 14.09
CA GLY A 139 14.78 -12.29 14.60
C GLY A 139 13.72 -11.58 13.76
N TRP A 140 13.07 -10.58 14.36
CA TRP A 140 12.05 -9.79 13.70
C TRP A 140 12.66 -9.05 12.50
N SER A 141 12.45 -9.55 11.28
CA SER A 141 12.86 -8.86 10.04
C SER A 141 11.65 -8.10 9.50
N SER A 142 11.76 -6.78 9.50
CA SER A 142 10.81 -5.88 8.83
C SER A 142 11.44 -5.49 7.50
N SER A 143 10.66 -5.51 6.43
CA SER A 143 11.08 -5.10 5.10
C SER A 143 10.30 -3.88 4.63
N ALA A 144 10.92 -3.11 3.74
CA ALA A 144 10.33 -1.92 3.14
C ALA A 144 10.64 -1.84 1.64
N ARG A 145 9.73 -1.20 0.90
CA ARG A 145 9.90 -0.85 -0.51
C ARG A 145 9.72 0.65 -0.67
N VAL A 146 10.73 1.31 -1.21
CA VAL A 146 10.72 2.75 -1.45
C VAL A 146 10.50 2.98 -2.94
N GLY A 147 9.49 3.78 -3.31
CA GLY A 147 9.08 3.94 -4.70
C GLY A 147 8.72 5.38 -5.03
N LEU A 148 9.12 5.82 -6.23
CA LEU A 148 8.62 7.07 -6.80
C LEU A 148 7.25 6.84 -7.44
N ILE A 149 6.29 7.71 -7.12
CA ILE A 149 4.95 7.68 -7.67
C ILE A 149 4.66 8.96 -8.46
N SER A 150 3.59 8.88 -9.26
CA SER A 150 3.03 10.02 -9.96
C SER A 150 2.49 11.07 -8.99
N HIS A 151 2.04 12.20 -9.53
CA HIS A 151 1.59 13.34 -8.74
C HIS A 151 0.51 12.96 -7.71
N ILE A 152 0.78 13.25 -6.44
CA ILE A 152 -0.21 13.20 -5.37
C ILE A 152 -0.23 14.51 -4.58
N GLY A 153 -1.42 14.87 -4.10
CA GLY A 153 -1.65 16.04 -3.27
C GLY A 153 -1.86 17.32 -4.06
N GLY A 154 -1.92 18.43 -3.34
CA GLY A 154 -1.95 19.76 -3.95
C GLY A 154 -0.54 20.23 -4.30
N HIS A 155 -0.42 20.98 -5.39
CA HIS A 155 0.79 21.71 -5.84
C HIS A 155 1.25 22.81 -4.86
N LYS A 156 0.56 22.97 -3.72
CA LYS A 156 1.00 23.83 -2.62
C LYS A 156 2.22 23.25 -1.89
N PHE A 157 2.45 21.93 -1.93
CA PHE A 157 3.48 21.25 -1.15
C PHE A 157 4.32 20.28 -2.00
N ALA A 158 5.64 20.38 -1.88
CA ALA A 158 6.59 19.37 -2.34
C ALA A 158 6.92 18.39 -1.19
N GLY A 159 7.61 17.30 -1.51
CA GLY A 159 7.97 16.27 -0.52
C GLY A 159 6.75 15.56 0.04
N ASN A 160 5.84 15.11 -0.84
CA ASN A 160 4.72 14.26 -0.45
C ASN A 160 5.20 12.81 -0.34
N VAL A 161 4.98 12.21 0.82
CA VAL A 161 5.36 10.83 1.15
C VAL A 161 4.15 10.15 1.77
N ILE A 162 3.76 8.98 1.25
CA ILE A 162 2.77 8.11 1.88
C ILE A 162 3.47 6.86 2.39
N ILE A 163 3.20 6.49 3.63
CA ILE A 163 3.73 5.30 4.27
C ILE A 163 2.56 4.37 4.53
N TYR A 164 2.54 3.21 3.87
CA TYR A 164 1.58 2.15 4.16
C TYR A 164 2.23 1.08 5.01
N LEU A 165 1.66 0.87 6.20
CA LEU A 165 2.14 -0.08 7.19
C LEU A 165 1.24 -1.32 7.19
N PRO A 166 1.75 -2.53 6.87
CA PRO A 166 0.93 -3.71 6.69
C PRO A 166 0.15 -4.11 7.97
N PRO A 167 -1.03 -4.76 7.85
CA PRO A 167 -1.93 -5.05 9.00
C PRO A 167 -1.33 -5.94 10.10
N HIS A 168 -0.33 -6.74 9.76
CA HIS A 168 0.34 -7.65 10.69
C HIS A 168 1.73 -7.15 11.11
N GLN A 169 2.04 -5.89 10.84
CA GLN A 169 3.28 -5.28 11.29
C GLN A 169 3.30 -5.21 12.83
N LYS A 170 4.46 -5.48 13.40
CA LYS A 170 4.75 -5.29 14.82
C LYS A 170 5.68 -4.08 14.99
N THR A 171 6.03 -3.72 16.21
CA THR A 171 7.08 -2.73 16.52
C THR A 171 8.42 -3.42 16.69
N GLY A 172 9.51 -2.65 16.77
CA GLY A 172 10.87 -3.16 17.09
C GLY A 172 10.93 -4.03 18.35
N GLU A 173 9.98 -3.85 19.27
CA GLU A 173 9.85 -4.59 20.52
C GLU A 173 8.95 -5.84 20.40
N GLY A 174 8.41 -6.12 19.21
CA GLY A 174 7.56 -7.28 18.93
C GLY A 174 6.08 -7.11 19.30
N ALA A 175 5.68 -5.94 19.80
CA ALA A 175 4.27 -5.61 20.09
C ALA A 175 3.50 -5.28 18.79
N PRO A 176 2.16 -5.38 18.74
CA PRO A 176 1.38 -4.94 17.59
C PRO A 176 1.68 -3.48 17.24
N HIS A 177 1.92 -3.17 15.96
CA HIS A 177 2.25 -1.82 15.54
C HIS A 177 1.02 -0.91 15.65
N PRO A 178 1.07 0.26 16.32
CA PRO A 178 -0.09 1.15 16.50
C PRO A 178 -0.72 1.61 15.18
N LEU A 179 0.10 1.72 14.14
CA LEU A 179 -0.33 2.10 12.78
C LEU A 179 -0.43 0.91 11.83
N ALA A 180 -0.43 -0.34 12.31
CA ALA A 180 -0.66 -1.51 11.45
C ALA A 180 -1.98 -1.35 10.68
N GLY A 181 -1.95 -1.59 9.36
CA GLY A 181 -3.11 -1.43 8.49
C GLY A 181 -3.46 0.03 8.15
N HIS A 182 -2.54 0.98 8.37
CA HIS A 182 -2.75 2.39 8.06
C HIS A 182 -1.88 2.86 6.90
N GLY A 183 -2.43 3.81 6.12
CA GLY A 183 -1.68 4.69 5.24
C GLY A 183 -1.53 6.07 5.88
N ILE A 184 -0.31 6.55 6.08
CA ILE A 184 0.00 7.86 6.66
C ILE A 184 0.59 8.76 5.58
N TRP A 185 0.01 9.95 5.39
CA TRP A 185 0.45 10.90 4.39
C TRP A 185 1.13 12.10 5.04
N TYR A 186 2.40 12.28 4.71
CA TYR A 186 3.22 13.45 5.03
C TYR A 186 3.42 14.36 3.82
N GLY A 187 3.55 15.65 4.09
CA GLY A 187 3.89 16.66 3.08
C GLY A 187 4.85 17.71 3.62
N ARG A 188 5.61 18.36 2.75
CA ARG A 188 6.77 19.20 3.10
C ARG A 188 7.93 18.41 3.73
N VAL A 189 8.04 17.12 3.36
CA VAL A 189 9.16 16.29 3.80
C VAL A 189 10.44 16.78 3.09
N GLU A 190 11.53 16.83 3.85
CA GLU A 190 12.88 17.18 3.39
C GLU A 190 13.80 16.03 3.86
N PRO A 191 14.99 15.83 3.27
CA PRO A 191 15.88 14.73 3.66
C PRO A 191 16.16 14.65 5.16
N LYS A 192 16.37 15.79 5.83
CA LYS A 192 16.58 15.86 7.29
C LYS A 192 15.42 15.29 8.14
N HIS A 193 14.23 15.16 7.58
CA HIS A 193 13.06 14.62 8.29
C HIS A 193 12.98 13.08 8.21
N VAL A 194 13.70 12.45 7.29
CA VAL A 194 13.54 11.02 6.97
C VAL A 194 13.89 10.12 8.17
N GLU A 195 15.01 10.38 8.84
CA GLU A 195 15.41 9.63 10.04
C GLU A 195 14.32 9.66 11.12
N GLY A 196 13.75 10.84 11.37
CA GLY A 196 12.62 10.99 12.30
C GLY A 196 11.38 10.23 11.87
N ILE A 197 11.05 10.24 10.57
CA ILE A 197 9.92 9.47 10.02
C ILE A 197 10.13 7.96 10.20
N VAL A 198 11.33 7.44 9.95
CA VAL A 198 11.63 6.03 10.15
C VAL A 198 11.51 5.68 11.64
N SER A 199 12.17 6.44 12.51
CA SER A 199 12.17 6.20 13.96
C SER A 199 10.78 6.28 14.59
N GLU A 200 10.06 7.37 14.33
CA GLU A 200 8.78 7.64 14.98
C GLU A 200 7.64 6.88 14.30
N THR A 201 7.52 6.94 12.98
CA THR A 201 6.34 6.40 12.29
C THR A 201 6.48 4.94 11.93
N ILE A 202 7.60 4.53 11.33
CA ILE A 202 7.76 3.16 10.81
C ILE A 202 8.07 2.15 11.91
N LEU A 203 8.81 2.56 12.95
CA LEU A 203 9.24 1.65 14.02
C LEU A 203 8.37 1.72 15.27
N LYS A 204 7.98 2.93 15.70
CA LYS A 204 7.24 3.16 16.96
C LYS A 204 5.72 3.33 16.77
N GLY A 205 5.27 3.72 15.58
CA GLY A 205 3.85 4.00 15.31
C GLY A 205 3.36 5.37 15.77
N ASN A 206 4.26 6.33 15.91
CA ASN A 206 3.96 7.72 16.22
C ASN A 206 3.81 8.55 14.94
N VAL A 207 2.83 9.46 14.93
CA VAL A 207 2.61 10.40 13.82
C VAL A 207 3.29 11.73 14.11
N ILE A 208 4.08 12.20 13.15
CA ILE A 208 4.76 13.50 13.19
C ILE A 208 3.77 14.59 12.75
N SER A 209 3.16 15.25 13.74
CA SER A 209 2.01 16.14 13.56
C SER A 209 2.22 17.28 12.54
N GLU A 210 3.41 17.88 12.54
CA GLU A 210 3.77 19.01 11.69
C GLU A 210 3.86 18.66 10.20
N LEU A 211 4.22 17.39 9.92
CA LEU A 211 4.30 16.86 8.57
C LEU A 211 2.96 16.26 8.09
N PHE A 212 2.08 15.88 9.01
CA PHE A 212 0.85 15.14 8.73
C PHE A 212 -0.13 15.91 7.83
N ARG A 213 -0.65 15.24 6.81
CA ARG A 213 -1.65 15.78 5.86
C ARG A 213 -2.92 14.93 5.79
N GLY A 214 -2.93 13.77 6.42
CA GLY A 214 -4.05 12.86 6.49
C GLY A 214 -3.58 11.42 6.63
N GLY A 215 -4.51 10.54 6.97
CA GLY A 215 -4.28 9.11 6.96
C GLY A 215 -5.52 8.36 6.53
N ILE A 216 -5.37 7.06 6.35
CA ILE A 216 -6.46 6.17 5.98
C ILE A 216 -6.26 4.82 6.67
N LYS A 217 -7.33 4.27 7.25
CA LYS A 217 -7.35 2.92 7.80
C LYS A 217 -7.65 1.88 6.72
N GLN A 218 -7.44 0.61 7.02
CA GLN A 218 -7.72 -0.50 6.11
C GLN A 218 -9.19 -0.56 5.66
N ASP A 219 -10.12 -0.15 6.53
CA ASP A 219 -11.56 -0.07 6.24
C ASP A 219 -11.97 1.18 5.42
N GLY A 220 -11.01 2.07 5.11
CA GLY A 220 -11.23 3.30 4.37
C GLY A 220 -11.61 4.50 5.24
N GLU A 221 -11.65 4.37 6.57
CA GLU A 221 -11.84 5.52 7.47
C GLU A 221 -10.68 6.52 7.30
N ILE A 222 -11.02 7.79 7.06
CA ILE A 222 -10.05 8.86 6.88
C ILE A 222 -9.65 9.43 8.23
N LEU A 223 -8.34 9.45 8.50
CA LEU A 223 -7.74 10.12 9.65
C LEU A 223 -7.40 11.57 9.34
N ARG A 224 -7.74 12.47 10.26
CA ARG A 224 -7.43 13.90 10.21
C ARG A 224 -7.05 14.39 11.62
N LEU A 225 -6.19 15.41 11.67
CA LEU A 225 -5.90 16.18 12.89
C LEU A 225 -6.78 17.43 12.93
#